data_AF-A0A3B8QZF8-F1
#
_entry.id   AF-A0A3B8QZF8-F1
#
_cell.length_a   1.000
_cell.length_b   1.000
_cell.length_c   1.000
_cell.angle_alpha   90.00
_cell.angle_beta   90.00
_cell.angle_gamma   90.00
#
_symmetry.space_group_name_H-M   'P 1'
#
loop_
_entity.id
_entity.type
_entity.pdbx_description
1 polymer ?
#
loop_
_entity_poly.entity_id
_entity_poly.type
_entity_poly.pdbx_seq_one_letter_code
_entity_poly.pdbx_strand_id
1 'polypeptide(L)'
;MSKYNIESIWSIYKTSPDYQAAIKRFETGSLSDLVSYYNCAYSQYVKSNVLEDMAESIYCYGFSEHEPTQDETQAHSYLTELMYFGLKEEGQWIIAPRDFELLLGVIVPLSFAASKYSPDYFYPYLFALRLPDFISVLNILNINIPEIPKRKEYERRFEYYWTFCQILGEIRNRFHLTHTETCVFVYDFLPSITEDEKATLPEATQCWFIGGRIYKEDIHGDKSIWQVNKNTRPGDILVHYETSPTSAVTTIWRAQSNGCTDPFFRFNTYAIIGNRLEVPHISLHELKQDEYFSRFPLTKKNFQGVNGFRMNAEAYAELQRIFSAKGFDTTKLPQLFAPRISKHPNIHNEHDVEEHLIIPLLESAGLVYGRDYKRQMGIHVGTGHRVFPDFVIDFNDDQESARIIIEAKLQMKNRAEIERAFMQARSYAMNLKSDIIMLCDECQLLIYTKTDSDFEKEDCKLISWAQVESPDTFNHIKEILLNL
;
A
#
# COMPACT_ATOMS: atom_id res chain seq x y z
N MET A 1 4.94 -1.02 -21.01
CA MET A 1 5.49 -0.01 -21.93
C MET A 1 5.21 1.37 -21.34
N SER A 2 6.23 2.22 -21.15
CA SER A 2 6.02 3.59 -20.63
C SER A 2 5.07 4.35 -21.56
N LYS A 3 3.97 4.85 -21.01
CA LYS A 3 2.96 5.67 -21.72
C LYS A 3 3.54 7.01 -22.22
N TYR A 4 4.78 7.35 -21.83
CA TYR A 4 5.41 8.64 -22.04
C TYR A 4 6.85 8.51 -22.59
N ASN A 5 7.20 9.33 -23.59
CA ASN A 5 8.60 9.59 -23.96
C ASN A 5 9.19 10.61 -22.97
N ILE A 6 9.63 10.11 -21.82
CA ILE A 6 10.05 10.90 -20.66
C ILE A 6 11.18 11.89 -21.02
N GLU A 7 12.16 11.46 -21.80
CA GLU A 7 13.29 12.31 -22.23
C GLU A 7 12.83 13.51 -23.05
N SER A 8 11.85 13.31 -23.93
CA SER A 8 11.30 14.39 -24.75
C SER A 8 10.50 15.38 -23.91
N ILE A 9 9.67 14.90 -22.97
CA ILE A 9 8.87 15.76 -22.11
C ILE A 9 9.78 16.53 -21.13
N TRP A 10 10.81 15.88 -20.58
CA TRP A 10 11.82 16.54 -19.74
C TRP A 10 12.54 17.66 -20.47
N SER A 11 12.94 17.42 -21.73
CA SER A 11 13.58 18.43 -22.57
C SER A 11 12.69 19.66 -22.80
N ILE A 12 11.38 19.47 -22.90
CA ILE A 12 10.40 20.56 -22.97
C ILE A 12 10.30 21.27 -21.61
N TYR A 13 10.16 20.53 -20.51
CA TYR A 13 10.06 21.09 -19.16
C TYR A 13 11.26 21.97 -18.80
N LYS A 14 12.48 21.62 -19.23
CA LYS A 14 13.69 22.45 -19.06
C LYS A 14 13.60 23.86 -19.63
N THR A 15 12.71 24.09 -20.60
CA THR A 15 12.48 25.42 -21.19
C THR A 15 11.42 26.24 -20.45
N SER A 16 10.72 25.65 -19.48
CA SER A 16 9.62 26.27 -18.76
C SER A 16 10.10 27.22 -17.63
N PRO A 17 9.28 28.20 -17.25
CA PRO A 17 9.51 28.98 -16.04
C PRO A 17 9.52 28.13 -14.75
N ASP A 18 8.74 27.05 -14.73
CA ASP A 18 8.64 26.15 -13.58
C ASP A 18 9.97 25.45 -13.30
N TYR A 19 10.66 24.98 -14.34
CA TYR A 19 12.01 24.42 -14.22
C TYR A 19 13.00 25.42 -13.62
N GLN A 20 13.00 26.67 -14.10
CA GLN A 20 13.90 27.72 -13.58
C GLN A 20 13.61 28.03 -12.11
N ALA A 21 12.34 28.04 -11.71
CA ALA A 21 11.93 28.21 -10.32
C ALA A 21 12.35 27.02 -9.45
N ALA A 22 12.20 25.78 -9.95
CA ALA A 22 12.59 24.56 -9.26
C ALA A 22 14.11 24.46 -9.05
N ILE A 23 14.91 24.75 -10.09
CA ILE A 23 16.39 24.80 -10.00
C ILE A 23 16.82 25.79 -8.93
N LYS A 24 16.33 27.04 -9.02
CA LYS A 24 16.67 28.08 -8.03
C LYS A 24 16.30 27.67 -6.60
N ARG A 25 15.18 26.96 -6.43
CA ARG A 25 14.73 26.47 -5.12
C ARG A 25 15.70 25.44 -4.55
N PHE A 26 16.21 24.50 -5.33
CA PHE A 26 17.21 23.53 -4.84
C PHE A 26 18.60 24.13 -4.64
N GLU A 27 18.97 25.14 -5.44
CA GLU A 27 20.26 25.82 -5.29
C GLU A 27 20.33 26.70 -4.04
N THR A 28 19.28 27.48 -3.77
CA THR A 28 19.29 28.53 -2.73
C THR A 28 18.34 28.31 -1.57
N GLY A 29 17.40 27.37 -1.68
CA GLY A 29 16.38 27.13 -0.67
C GLY A 29 16.97 26.49 0.58
N SER A 30 16.40 26.88 1.73
CA SER A 30 16.63 26.21 3.00
C SER A 30 15.94 24.85 3.06
N LEU A 31 16.25 24.01 4.05
CA LEU A 31 15.60 22.71 4.19
C LEU A 31 14.09 22.88 4.40
N SER A 32 13.70 23.84 5.23
CA SER A 32 12.31 24.14 5.54
C SER A 32 11.55 24.68 4.32
N ASP A 33 12.19 25.45 3.43
CA ASP A 33 11.60 25.86 2.15
C ASP A 33 11.31 24.65 1.26
N LEU A 34 12.28 23.74 1.14
CA LEU A 34 12.16 22.53 0.33
C LEU A 34 11.07 21.59 0.89
N VAL A 35 11.07 21.35 2.20
CA VAL A 35 10.06 20.54 2.87
C VAL A 35 8.68 21.15 2.72
N SER A 36 8.51 22.47 2.94
CA SER A 36 7.21 23.12 2.82
C SER A 36 6.64 23.06 1.40
N TYR A 37 7.51 23.14 0.38
CA TYR A 37 7.09 23.11 -1.02
C TYR A 37 6.84 21.69 -1.52
N TYR A 38 7.80 20.78 -1.34
CA TYR A 38 7.75 19.42 -1.89
C TYR A 38 7.05 18.41 -0.97
N ASN A 39 6.88 18.72 0.31
CA ASN A 39 6.23 17.84 1.27
C ASN A 39 5.49 18.62 2.38
N CYS A 40 4.49 19.38 1.98
CA CYS A 40 3.67 20.19 2.89
C CYS A 40 2.93 19.38 3.97
N ALA A 41 2.76 18.06 3.78
CA ALA A 41 2.21 17.18 4.80
C ALA A 41 3.25 16.98 5.93
N TYR A 42 4.49 16.65 5.60
CA TYR A 42 5.56 16.51 6.59
C TYR A 42 5.87 17.81 7.34
N SER A 43 5.76 18.97 6.65
CA SER A 43 5.98 20.29 7.28
C SER A 43 4.95 20.63 8.38
N GLN A 44 3.85 19.89 8.48
CA GLN A 44 2.85 20.06 9.54
C GLN A 44 3.24 19.31 10.82
N TYR A 45 4.08 18.27 10.72
CA TYR A 45 4.51 17.45 11.84
C TYR A 45 5.81 17.94 12.51
N VAL A 46 6.64 18.67 11.77
CA VAL A 46 7.94 19.17 12.27
C VAL A 46 8.06 20.66 12.04
N LYS A 47 8.41 21.40 13.10
CA LYS A 47 8.60 22.84 13.04
C LYS A 47 9.82 23.18 12.19
N SER A 48 9.72 24.25 11.39
CA SER A 48 10.79 24.69 10.49
C SER A 48 12.11 24.93 11.22
N ASN A 49 12.09 25.64 12.35
CA ASN A 49 13.31 25.91 13.12
C ASN A 49 13.98 24.61 13.61
N VAL A 50 13.19 23.61 14.04
CA VAL A 50 13.74 22.32 14.48
C VAL A 50 14.40 21.56 13.32
N LEU A 51 13.85 21.66 12.10
CA LEU A 51 14.46 21.05 10.92
C LEU A 51 15.80 21.70 10.57
N GLU A 52 15.85 23.03 10.55
CA GLU A 52 17.07 23.78 10.23
C GLU A 52 18.15 23.56 11.30
N ASP A 53 17.82 23.75 12.58
CA ASP A 53 18.76 23.59 13.68
C ASP A 53 19.38 22.18 13.66
N MET A 54 18.55 21.14 13.45
CA MET A 54 19.04 19.75 13.37
C MET A 54 19.92 19.51 12.13
N ALA A 55 19.56 20.07 10.97
CA ALA A 55 20.36 19.92 9.76
C ALA A 55 21.71 20.63 9.89
N GLU A 56 21.73 21.81 10.50
CA GLU A 56 22.95 22.57 10.79
C GLU A 56 23.85 21.80 11.75
N SER A 57 23.34 21.33 12.89
CA SER A 57 24.15 20.54 13.84
C SER A 57 24.68 19.24 13.20
N ILE A 58 23.87 18.53 12.42
CA ILE A 58 24.33 17.32 11.70
C ILE A 58 25.42 17.67 10.69
N TYR A 59 25.27 18.78 9.95
CA TYR A 59 26.30 19.21 9.00
C TYR A 59 27.59 19.59 9.72
N CYS A 60 27.53 20.49 10.70
CA CYS A 60 28.69 21.02 11.40
C CYS A 60 29.45 19.94 12.17
N TYR A 61 28.76 19.12 12.94
CA TYR A 61 29.42 18.16 13.84
C TYR A 61 29.52 16.75 13.26
N GLY A 62 28.80 16.44 12.18
CA GLY A 62 28.70 15.09 11.61
C GLY A 62 29.37 14.93 10.26
N PHE A 63 29.48 15.99 9.46
CA PHE A 63 30.04 15.92 8.11
C PHE A 63 31.18 16.91 7.86
N SER A 64 31.10 18.13 8.38
CA SER A 64 32.03 19.22 8.02
C SER A 64 33.47 19.01 8.49
N GLU A 65 33.69 18.10 9.45
CA GLU A 65 35.04 17.70 9.90
C GLU A 65 35.75 16.80 8.88
N HIS A 66 35.03 16.21 7.93
CA HIS A 66 35.58 15.37 6.88
C HIS A 66 35.85 16.19 5.61
N GLU A 67 36.89 15.83 4.85
CA GLU A 67 37.09 16.40 3.51
C GLU A 67 36.11 15.77 2.51
N PRO A 68 35.42 16.57 1.68
CA PRO A 68 34.55 16.02 0.64
C PRO A 68 35.27 15.00 -0.24
N THR A 69 34.71 13.80 -0.33
CA THR A 69 35.30 12.69 -1.07
C THR A 69 34.66 12.51 -2.45
N GLN A 70 35.46 12.07 -3.42
CA GLN A 70 35.04 11.56 -4.73
C GLN A 70 35.08 10.03 -4.81
N ASP A 71 35.13 9.37 -3.65
CA ASP A 71 35.08 7.92 -3.54
C ASP A 71 33.78 7.50 -2.84
N GLU A 72 32.99 6.68 -3.54
CA GLU A 72 31.68 6.20 -3.06
C GLU A 72 31.80 5.41 -1.75
N THR A 73 32.86 4.58 -1.62
CA THR A 73 33.07 3.75 -0.44
C THR A 73 33.36 4.62 0.79
N GLN A 74 34.18 5.65 0.60
CA GLN A 74 34.50 6.63 1.63
C GLN A 74 33.27 7.48 2.01
N ALA A 75 32.42 7.84 1.03
CA ALA A 75 31.18 8.56 1.33
C ALA A 75 30.24 7.70 2.19
N HIS A 76 30.05 6.42 1.82
CA HIS A 76 29.26 5.48 2.62
C HIS A 76 29.85 5.24 4.01
N SER A 77 31.18 5.19 4.15
CA SER A 77 31.83 5.01 5.44
C SER A 77 31.57 6.17 6.39
N TYR A 78 31.48 7.42 5.91
CA TYR A 78 31.13 8.56 6.76
C TYR A 78 29.70 8.49 7.30
N LEU A 79 28.75 8.06 6.47
CA LEU A 79 27.38 7.77 6.94
C LEU A 79 27.40 6.68 8.02
N THR A 80 28.19 5.62 7.79
CA THR A 80 28.37 4.51 8.73
C THR A 80 29.01 4.98 10.05
N GLU A 81 30.02 5.85 9.99
CA GLU A 81 30.67 6.41 11.18
C GLU A 81 29.67 7.20 12.04
N LEU A 82 28.87 8.07 11.42
CA LEU A 82 27.81 8.81 12.11
C LEU A 82 26.81 7.85 12.80
N MET A 83 26.43 6.77 12.14
CA MET A 83 25.52 5.77 12.71
C MET A 83 26.10 5.08 13.94
N TYR A 84 27.37 4.68 13.88
CA TYR A 84 28.00 3.83 14.88
C TYR A 84 28.64 4.60 16.03
N PHE A 85 29.12 5.82 15.78
CA PHE A 85 29.77 6.66 16.76
C PHE A 85 28.91 7.82 17.27
N GLY A 86 27.78 8.10 16.60
CA GLY A 86 26.85 9.14 16.99
C GLY A 86 27.36 10.56 16.73
N LEU A 87 26.60 11.55 17.20
CA LEU A 87 26.84 12.97 17.01
C LEU A 87 26.86 13.70 18.35
N LYS A 88 27.93 14.47 18.61
CA LYS A 88 28.01 15.37 19.76
C LYS A 88 28.10 16.82 19.34
N GLU A 89 27.36 17.65 20.05
CA GLU A 89 27.48 19.11 20.02
C GLU A 89 27.88 19.57 21.41
N GLU A 90 28.99 20.32 21.50
CA GLU A 90 29.53 20.84 22.76
C GLU A 90 29.70 19.77 23.87
N GLY A 91 30.01 18.53 23.47
CA GLY A 91 30.20 17.40 24.39
C GLY A 91 28.91 16.69 24.84
N GLN A 92 27.73 17.18 24.43
CA GLN A 92 26.43 16.52 24.65
C GLN A 92 26.05 15.67 23.45
N TRP A 93 25.45 14.50 23.68
CA TRP A 93 24.93 13.67 22.60
C TRP A 93 23.66 14.28 22.03
N ILE A 94 23.69 14.65 20.75
CA ILE A 94 22.48 14.90 19.97
C ILE A 94 21.94 13.56 19.46
N ILE A 95 22.83 12.74 18.92
CA ILE A 95 22.53 11.38 18.46
C ILE A 95 23.48 10.42 19.17
N ALA A 96 22.96 9.53 19.99
CA ALA A 96 23.79 8.56 20.68
C ALA A 96 24.33 7.49 19.70
N PRO A 97 25.50 6.89 19.97
CA PRO A 97 26.03 5.79 19.16
C PRO A 97 25.00 4.68 18.98
N ARG A 98 24.73 4.29 17.72
CA ARG A 98 23.79 3.22 17.35
C ARG A 98 22.33 3.48 17.75
N ASP A 99 21.94 4.74 17.97
CA ASP A 99 20.55 5.13 18.16
C ASP A 99 19.80 5.19 16.82
N PHE A 100 19.58 4.01 16.25
CA PHE A 100 18.91 3.88 14.95
C PHE A 100 17.47 4.39 14.97
N GLU A 101 16.77 4.37 16.11
CA GLU A 101 15.42 4.92 16.18
C GLU A 101 15.44 6.44 16.00
N LEU A 102 16.37 7.15 16.65
CA LEU A 102 16.52 8.58 16.47
C LEU A 102 16.99 8.92 15.05
N LEU A 103 17.98 8.18 14.54
CA LEU A 103 18.50 8.33 13.17
C LEU A 103 17.41 8.23 12.10
N LEU A 104 16.49 7.26 12.23
CA LEU A 104 15.32 7.16 11.35
C LEU A 104 14.39 8.39 11.49
N GLY A 105 14.21 8.89 12.72
CA GLY A 105 13.40 10.07 13.01
C GLY A 105 13.96 11.37 12.43
N VAL A 106 15.28 11.47 12.27
CA VAL A 106 15.99 12.66 11.74
C VAL A 106 16.46 12.48 10.28
N ILE A 107 15.90 11.52 9.54
CA ILE A 107 16.36 11.23 8.17
C ILE A 107 16.28 12.45 7.23
N VAL A 108 15.28 13.30 7.39
CA VAL A 108 15.09 14.50 6.56
C VAL A 108 16.22 15.52 6.74
N PRO A 109 16.51 16.02 7.96
CA PRO A 109 17.66 16.90 8.16
C PRO A 109 19.00 16.21 7.88
N LEU A 110 19.16 14.92 8.21
CA LEU A 110 20.39 14.17 7.95
C LEU A 110 20.70 14.07 6.46
N SER A 111 19.71 13.67 5.65
CA SER A 111 19.89 13.50 4.21
C SER A 111 20.18 14.83 3.50
N PHE A 112 19.57 15.92 3.96
CA PHE A 112 19.88 17.26 3.47
C PHE A 112 21.32 17.66 3.79
N ALA A 113 21.76 17.52 5.04
CA ALA A 113 23.14 17.79 5.45
C ALA A 113 24.15 16.95 4.64
N ALA A 114 23.89 15.65 4.48
CA ALA A 114 24.72 14.76 3.69
C ALA A 114 24.79 15.20 2.21
N SER A 115 23.67 15.63 1.61
CA SER A 115 23.62 16.11 0.22
C SER A 115 24.41 17.40 0.01
N LYS A 116 24.49 18.28 1.01
CA LYS A 116 25.33 19.48 0.95
C LYS A 116 26.82 19.17 1.15
N TYR A 117 27.13 18.11 1.89
CA TYR A 117 28.49 17.66 2.12
C TYR A 117 29.11 16.98 0.89
N SER A 118 28.43 15.97 0.33
CA SER A 118 28.91 15.26 -0.86
C SER A 118 27.76 15.01 -1.86
N PRO A 119 27.45 16.01 -2.71
CA PRO A 119 26.32 15.96 -3.66
C PRO A 119 26.51 14.92 -4.77
N ASP A 120 27.70 14.35 -4.91
CA ASP A 120 27.91 13.27 -5.88
C ASP A 120 27.31 11.94 -5.43
N TYR A 121 27.14 11.73 -4.12
CA TYR A 121 26.64 10.48 -3.57
C TYR A 121 25.34 10.62 -2.77
N PHE A 122 25.11 11.75 -2.11
CA PHE A 122 23.94 11.93 -1.24
C PHE A 122 22.89 12.83 -1.86
N TYR A 123 21.62 12.55 -1.55
CA TYR A 123 20.47 13.32 -2.01
C TYR A 123 19.51 13.60 -0.85
N PRO A 124 18.86 14.78 -0.79
CA PRO A 124 17.91 15.06 0.26
C PRO A 124 16.71 14.11 0.17
N TYR A 125 16.25 13.55 1.28
CA TYR A 125 15.08 12.67 1.33
C TYR A 125 13.82 13.47 1.67
N LEU A 126 13.13 13.98 0.64
CA LEU A 126 11.91 14.79 0.83
C LEU A 126 10.60 13.97 0.75
N PHE A 127 10.68 12.65 0.56
CA PHE A 127 9.51 11.74 0.52
C PHE A 127 9.07 11.21 1.90
N ALA A 128 9.48 11.86 2.99
CA ALA A 128 9.07 11.44 4.33
C ALA A 128 7.53 11.36 4.44
N LEU A 129 7.03 10.19 4.84
CA LEU A 129 5.58 9.89 4.88
C LEU A 129 4.86 9.93 3.52
N ARG A 130 5.63 9.87 2.42
CA ARG A 130 5.18 9.88 1.02
C ARG A 130 5.94 8.84 0.17
N LEU A 131 6.36 7.73 0.76
CA LEU A 131 7.04 6.64 0.05
C LEU A 131 6.24 6.10 -1.17
N PRO A 132 4.90 5.98 -1.14
CA PRO A 132 4.13 5.58 -2.32
C PRO A 132 4.35 6.49 -3.53
N ASP A 133 4.57 7.78 -3.31
CA ASP A 133 4.80 8.76 -4.37
C ASP A 133 6.18 8.52 -5.00
N PHE A 134 7.19 8.24 -4.17
CA PHE A 134 8.51 7.82 -4.65
C PHE A 134 8.43 6.54 -5.47
N ILE A 135 7.69 5.53 -5.01
CA ILE A 135 7.50 4.27 -5.75
C ILE A 135 6.81 4.54 -7.09
N SER A 136 5.81 5.42 -7.13
CA SER A 136 5.11 5.79 -8.37
C SER A 136 6.05 6.47 -9.38
N VAL A 137 6.94 7.34 -8.89
CA VAL A 137 8.01 7.96 -9.67
C VAL A 137 8.97 6.89 -10.24
N LEU A 138 9.40 5.92 -9.43
CA LEU A 138 10.28 4.84 -9.89
C LEU A 138 9.61 3.92 -10.92
N ASN A 139 8.31 3.62 -10.74
CA ASN A 139 7.53 2.80 -11.67
C ASN A 139 7.48 3.42 -13.08
N ILE A 140 7.36 4.74 -13.20
CA ILE A 140 7.44 5.45 -14.49
C ILE A 140 8.78 5.19 -15.18
N LEU A 141 9.87 5.17 -14.40
CA LEU A 141 11.21 4.92 -14.90
C LEU A 141 11.51 3.42 -15.12
N ASN A 142 10.58 2.53 -14.75
CA ASN A 142 10.75 1.07 -14.68
C ASN A 142 11.93 0.69 -13.78
N ILE A 143 12.09 1.38 -12.64
CA ILE A 143 13.10 1.08 -11.62
C ILE A 143 12.40 0.31 -10.50
N ASN A 144 12.94 -0.87 -10.16
CA ASN A 144 12.44 -1.66 -9.05
C ASN A 144 13.08 -1.19 -7.75
N ILE A 145 12.25 -1.05 -6.71
CA ILE A 145 12.70 -0.76 -5.36
C ILE A 145 13.14 -2.05 -4.64
N PRO A 146 14.28 -2.07 -3.93
CA PRO A 146 14.68 -3.23 -3.14
C PRO A 146 13.71 -3.54 -2.00
N GLU A 147 13.75 -4.78 -1.48
CA GLU A 147 12.90 -5.19 -0.36
C GLU A 147 13.10 -4.27 0.85
N ILE A 148 11.99 -3.74 1.37
CA ILE A 148 12.02 -2.86 2.53
C ILE A 148 12.31 -3.69 3.79
N PRO A 149 13.33 -3.34 4.59
CA PRO A 149 13.69 -4.09 5.79
C PRO A 149 12.54 -4.20 6.80
N LYS A 150 12.54 -5.28 7.59
CA LYS A 150 11.47 -5.55 8.55
C LYS A 150 11.48 -4.54 9.69
N ARG A 151 10.32 -4.34 10.32
CA ARG A 151 10.09 -3.39 11.42
C ARG A 151 11.21 -3.30 12.48
N LYS A 152 11.76 -4.44 12.91
CA LYS A 152 12.77 -4.53 13.98
C LYS A 152 14.22 -4.37 13.50
N GLU A 153 14.46 -4.34 12.19
CA GLU A 153 15.80 -4.22 11.60
C GLU A 153 16.21 -2.75 11.49
N TYR A 154 16.19 -2.00 12.60
CA TYR A 154 16.38 -0.53 12.59
C TYR A 154 17.66 -0.07 11.89
N GLU A 155 18.76 -0.79 12.06
CA GLU A 155 20.03 -0.51 11.36
C GLU A 155 19.87 -0.61 9.84
N ARG A 156 19.34 -1.74 9.34
CA ARG A 156 19.09 -1.94 7.90
C ARG A 156 18.07 -0.96 7.35
N ARG A 157 17.06 -0.61 8.14
CA ARG A 157 16.08 0.42 7.79
C ARG A 157 16.73 1.77 7.58
N PHE A 158 17.72 2.13 8.39
CA PHE A 158 18.45 3.38 8.22
C PHE A 158 19.37 3.32 7.00
N GLU A 159 20.11 2.21 6.83
CA GLU A 159 20.95 1.95 5.63
C GLU A 159 20.15 2.02 4.32
N TYR A 160 18.83 1.85 4.37
CA TYR A 160 17.97 2.03 3.21
C TYR A 160 18.05 3.45 2.61
N TYR A 161 18.53 4.44 3.36
CA TYR A 161 18.86 5.76 2.82
C TYR A 161 20.00 5.71 1.81
N TRP A 162 21.01 4.87 2.03
CA TRP A 162 22.08 4.68 1.05
C TRP A 162 21.53 4.05 -0.23
N THR A 163 20.64 3.06 -0.11
CA THR A 163 19.91 2.49 -1.26
C THR A 163 19.12 3.56 -2.01
N PHE A 164 18.41 4.44 -1.30
CA PHE A 164 17.71 5.58 -1.91
C PHE A 164 18.69 6.47 -2.71
N CYS A 165 19.86 6.78 -2.15
CA CYS A 165 20.88 7.58 -2.82
C CYS A 165 21.44 6.90 -4.08
N GLN A 166 21.70 5.59 -4.03
CA GLN A 166 22.16 4.82 -5.18
C GLN A 166 21.14 4.84 -6.33
N ILE A 167 19.84 4.69 -6.02
CA ILE A 167 18.77 4.81 -7.02
C ILE A 167 18.79 6.18 -7.68
N LEU A 168 18.94 7.27 -6.91
CA LEU A 168 19.02 8.62 -7.48
C LEU A 168 20.31 8.83 -8.30
N GLY A 169 21.42 8.21 -7.90
CA GLY A 169 22.66 8.16 -8.68
C GLY A 169 22.48 7.45 -10.03
N GLU A 170 21.76 6.33 -10.06
CA GLU A 170 21.42 5.63 -11.30
C GLU A 170 20.55 6.50 -12.22
N ILE A 171 19.54 7.19 -11.67
CA ILE A 171 18.72 8.15 -12.41
C ILE A 171 19.59 9.27 -12.98
N ARG A 172 20.46 9.87 -12.15
CA ARG A 172 21.39 10.93 -12.57
C ARG A 172 22.23 10.49 -13.76
N ASN A 173 22.83 9.30 -13.68
CA ASN A 173 23.69 8.76 -14.73
C ASN A 173 22.91 8.42 -16.01
N ARG A 174 21.74 7.80 -15.87
CA ARG A 174 20.87 7.41 -17.00
C ARG A 174 20.41 8.60 -17.82
N PHE A 175 20.09 9.72 -17.17
CA PHE A 175 19.56 10.92 -17.82
C PHE A 175 20.60 12.04 -17.99
N HIS A 176 21.87 11.79 -17.65
CA HIS A 176 22.97 12.74 -17.72
C HIS A 176 22.70 14.07 -16.99
N LEU A 177 22.17 13.98 -15.77
CA LEU A 177 21.74 15.13 -14.98
C LEU A 177 22.86 15.63 -14.04
N THR A 178 22.83 16.91 -13.71
CA THR A 178 23.53 17.44 -12.52
C THR A 178 22.81 17.01 -11.23
N HIS A 179 23.46 17.14 -10.07
CA HIS A 179 22.81 16.85 -8.77
C HIS A 179 21.49 17.61 -8.59
N THR A 180 21.50 18.92 -8.86
CA THR A 180 20.31 19.78 -8.77
C THR A 180 19.25 19.36 -9.78
N GLU A 181 19.63 19.08 -11.03
CA GLU A 181 18.68 18.59 -12.04
C GLU A 181 18.07 17.24 -11.63
N THR A 182 18.82 16.32 -11.02
CA THR A 182 18.27 15.07 -10.47
C THR A 182 17.21 15.35 -9.41
N CYS A 183 17.47 16.28 -8.49
CA CYS A 183 16.49 16.67 -7.48
C CYS A 183 15.22 17.26 -8.12
N VAL A 184 15.36 18.19 -9.07
CA VAL A 184 14.23 18.76 -9.81
C VAL A 184 13.47 17.70 -10.59
N PHE A 185 14.20 16.79 -11.25
CA PHE A 185 13.62 15.70 -12.03
C PHE A 185 12.73 14.80 -11.16
N VAL A 186 13.22 14.41 -9.99
CA VAL A 186 12.52 13.47 -9.09
C VAL A 186 11.43 14.14 -8.25
N TYR A 187 11.63 15.37 -7.76
CA TYR A 187 10.72 16.02 -6.83
C TYR A 187 9.70 16.96 -7.47
N ASP A 188 10.00 17.50 -8.65
CA ASP A 188 9.15 18.49 -9.33
C ASP A 188 8.55 17.89 -10.61
N PHE A 189 9.40 17.43 -11.52
CA PHE A 189 8.98 17.00 -12.85
C PHE A 189 8.21 15.67 -12.84
N LEU A 190 8.78 14.58 -12.32
CA LEU A 190 8.11 13.27 -12.36
C LEU A 190 6.76 13.27 -11.62
N PRO A 191 6.61 13.92 -10.45
CA PRO A 191 5.31 14.08 -9.80
C PRO A 191 4.30 14.90 -10.61
N SER A 192 4.75 15.84 -11.46
CA SER A 192 3.85 16.64 -12.30
C SER A 192 3.19 15.86 -13.44
N ILE A 193 3.79 14.72 -13.83
CA ILE A 193 3.27 13.83 -14.88
C ILE A 193 2.63 12.55 -14.33
N THR A 194 2.70 12.32 -13.01
CA THR A 194 1.85 11.36 -12.31
C THR A 194 0.49 12.00 -12.08
N GLU A 195 -0.49 11.71 -12.94
CA GLU A 195 -1.88 12.07 -12.65
C GLU A 195 -2.43 11.14 -11.57
N ASP A 196 -2.76 11.68 -10.41
CA ASP A 196 -3.70 11.04 -9.50
C ASP A 196 -5.11 11.45 -9.93
N GLU A 197 -5.86 10.53 -10.54
CA GLU A 197 -7.31 10.68 -10.59
C GLU A 197 -7.81 10.80 -9.15
N LYS A 198 -8.58 11.86 -8.85
CA LYS A 198 -9.32 11.97 -7.60
C LYS A 198 -10.39 10.89 -7.57
N ALA A 199 -10.00 9.67 -7.20
CA ALA A 199 -10.92 8.57 -7.03
C ALA A 199 -11.81 8.83 -5.83
N THR A 200 -13.12 8.65 -6.02
CA THR A 200 -14.04 8.47 -4.89
C THR A 200 -13.59 7.27 -4.07
N LEU A 201 -13.66 7.37 -2.74
CA LEU A 201 -13.30 6.25 -1.87
C LEU A 201 -14.12 5.01 -2.25
N PRO A 202 -13.47 3.85 -2.47
CA PRO A 202 -14.17 2.60 -2.73
C PRO A 202 -15.10 2.21 -1.59
N GLU A 203 -16.06 1.33 -1.89
CA GLU A 203 -16.84 0.67 -0.88
C GLU A 203 -15.95 -0.16 0.07
N ALA A 204 -16.28 -0.14 1.36
CA ALA A 204 -15.45 -0.78 2.36
C ALA A 204 -15.64 -2.30 2.32
N THR A 205 -14.62 -3.07 1.96
CA THR A 205 -14.68 -4.53 2.03
C THR A 205 -14.04 -5.08 3.30
N GLN A 206 -13.32 -4.26 4.06
CA GLN A 206 -12.64 -4.66 5.29
C GLN A 206 -12.84 -3.66 6.43
N CYS A 207 -12.66 -4.18 7.64
CA CYS A 207 -12.65 -3.42 8.87
C CYS A 207 -11.42 -3.78 9.71
N TRP A 208 -10.75 -2.77 10.26
CA TRP A 208 -9.55 -2.92 11.07
C TRP A 208 -9.70 -2.17 12.39
N PHE A 209 -9.13 -2.72 13.46
CA PHE A 209 -8.81 -1.91 14.62
C PHE A 209 -7.50 -1.16 14.40
N ILE A 210 -7.50 0.10 14.81
CA ILE A 210 -6.32 0.94 14.99
C ILE A 210 -6.35 1.51 16.40
N GLY A 211 -5.22 1.98 16.91
CA GLY A 211 -5.16 2.59 18.23
C GLY A 211 -3.91 3.41 18.49
N GLY A 212 -4.06 4.24 19.51
CA GLY A 212 -3.13 5.29 19.89
C GLY A 212 -3.92 6.41 20.54
N ARG A 213 -3.26 7.46 21.01
CA ARG A 213 -3.96 8.65 21.50
C ARG A 213 -4.12 9.61 20.35
N ILE A 214 -5.31 10.16 20.17
CA ILE A 214 -5.55 11.18 19.15
C ILE A 214 -5.21 12.53 19.75
N TYR A 215 -4.14 13.16 19.28
CA TYR A 215 -3.86 14.56 19.58
C TYR A 215 -4.46 15.45 18.49
N LYS A 216 -4.90 16.67 18.84
CA LYS A 216 -5.50 17.59 17.87
C LYS A 216 -4.49 17.99 16.79
N GLU A 217 -3.23 18.03 17.18
CA GLU A 217 -2.08 18.34 16.36
C GLU A 217 -1.82 17.26 15.30
N ASP A 218 -2.28 16.02 15.51
CA ASP A 218 -2.14 14.91 14.55
C ASP A 218 -3.21 14.94 13.44
N ILE A 219 -4.21 15.82 13.56
CA ILE A 219 -5.32 15.96 12.60
C ILE A 219 -5.08 17.23 11.78
N HIS A 220 -4.87 17.03 10.48
CA HIS A 220 -4.63 18.11 9.52
C HIS A 220 -5.78 18.18 8.53
N GLY A 221 -6.64 19.19 8.69
CA GLY A 221 -7.91 19.25 7.97
C GLY A 221 -8.82 18.10 8.37
N ASP A 222 -9.16 17.24 7.42
CA ASP A 222 -9.96 16.01 7.62
C ASP A 222 -9.12 14.73 7.62
N LYS A 223 -7.78 14.85 7.57
CA LYS A 223 -6.85 13.73 7.42
C LYS A 223 -5.87 13.61 8.58
N SER A 224 -5.31 12.41 8.72
CA SER A 224 -4.20 12.09 9.63
C SER A 224 -3.35 10.95 9.05
N ILE A 225 -2.14 10.77 9.56
CA ILE A 225 -1.27 9.64 9.22
C ILE A 225 -1.22 8.72 10.43
N TRP A 226 -1.62 7.46 10.24
CA TRP A 226 -1.77 6.53 11.36
C TRP A 226 -1.13 5.19 11.09
N GLN A 227 -0.70 4.52 12.17
CA GLN A 227 -0.24 3.14 12.08
C GLN A 227 -1.40 2.20 11.71
N VAL A 228 -1.22 1.41 10.65
CA VAL A 228 -2.24 0.47 10.17
C VAL A 228 -1.63 -0.89 9.79
N ASN A 229 -2.46 -1.82 9.34
CA ASN A 229 -2.00 -3.04 8.69
C ASN A 229 -1.50 -2.74 7.27
N LYS A 230 -0.46 -3.44 6.79
CA LYS A 230 0.02 -3.30 5.40
C LYS A 230 -1.05 -3.68 4.36
N ASN A 231 -2.02 -4.50 4.74
CA ASN A 231 -3.13 -4.94 3.88
C ASN A 231 -4.30 -3.95 3.89
N THR A 232 -4.23 -2.84 4.65
CA THR A 232 -5.23 -1.79 4.57
C THR A 232 -5.29 -1.21 3.16
N ARG A 233 -6.49 -0.99 2.64
CA ARG A 233 -6.75 -0.43 1.31
C ARG A 233 -7.66 0.80 1.41
N PRO A 234 -7.62 1.72 0.43
CA PRO A 234 -8.54 2.85 0.37
C PRO A 234 -9.99 2.40 0.51
N GLY A 235 -10.74 3.10 1.34
CA GLY A 235 -12.13 2.77 1.65
C GLY A 235 -12.32 1.82 2.84
N ASP A 236 -11.29 1.14 3.35
CA ASP A 236 -11.44 0.30 4.54
C ASP A 236 -11.95 1.08 5.76
N ILE A 237 -12.72 0.40 6.61
CA ILE A 237 -13.21 0.94 7.89
C ILE A 237 -12.13 0.78 8.95
N LEU A 238 -11.86 1.84 9.70
CA LEU A 238 -10.88 1.84 10.78
C LEU A 238 -11.55 2.21 12.10
N VAL A 239 -11.70 1.22 12.99
CA VAL A 239 -12.24 1.39 14.33
C VAL A 239 -11.11 1.82 15.26
N HIS A 240 -11.15 3.06 15.72
CA HIS A 240 -10.08 3.63 16.54
C HIS A 240 -10.36 3.40 18.03
N TYR A 241 -9.49 2.62 18.65
CA TYR A 241 -9.41 2.46 20.10
C TYR A 241 -8.34 3.39 20.68
N GLU A 242 -8.77 4.39 21.43
CA GLU A 242 -7.85 5.25 22.17
C GLU A 242 -7.29 4.50 23.38
N THR A 243 -5.96 4.44 23.46
CA THR A 243 -5.26 3.78 24.56
C THR A 243 -5.36 4.60 25.86
N SER A 244 -4.77 4.11 26.95
CA SER A 244 -4.79 4.79 28.25
C SER A 244 -4.39 6.27 28.11
N PRO A 245 -5.09 7.23 28.75
CA PRO A 245 -6.09 7.00 29.80
C PRO A 245 -7.50 6.71 29.31
N THR A 246 -7.85 7.06 28.06
CA THR A 246 -9.22 6.96 27.54
C THR A 246 -9.73 5.52 27.52
N SER A 247 -8.91 4.59 27.01
CA SER A 247 -9.19 3.14 27.01
C SER A 247 -10.58 2.78 26.46
N ALA A 248 -10.92 3.32 25.29
CA ALA A 248 -12.24 3.18 24.66
C ALA A 248 -12.16 3.24 23.13
N VAL A 249 -13.11 2.62 22.45
CA VAL A 249 -13.42 2.97 21.06
C VAL A 249 -14.09 4.34 21.05
N THR A 250 -13.54 5.30 20.31
CA THR A 250 -14.01 6.70 20.31
C THR A 250 -14.36 7.23 18.95
N THR A 251 -13.74 6.71 17.89
CA THR A 251 -13.93 7.22 16.53
C THR A 251 -13.85 6.12 15.49
N ILE A 252 -14.52 6.35 14.36
CA ILE A 252 -14.42 5.55 13.14
C ILE A 252 -13.80 6.42 12.06
N TRP A 253 -12.87 5.85 11.29
CA TRP A 253 -12.22 6.50 10.15
C TRP A 253 -12.37 5.66 8.90
N ARG A 254 -12.09 6.27 7.74
CA ARG A 254 -11.90 5.58 6.46
C ARG A 254 -10.44 5.70 6.03
N ALA A 255 -9.84 4.60 5.61
CA ALA A 255 -8.53 4.63 4.97
C ALA A 255 -8.60 5.43 3.65
N GLN A 256 -7.69 6.38 3.48
CA GLN A 256 -7.59 7.23 2.28
C GLN A 256 -6.48 6.75 1.34
N SER A 257 -5.55 5.96 1.85
CA SER A 257 -4.45 5.37 1.09
C SER A 257 -4.30 3.89 1.41
N ASN A 258 -3.48 3.19 0.62
CA ASN A 258 -2.99 1.87 0.99
C ASN A 258 -2.15 1.94 2.28
N GLY A 259 -2.11 0.84 3.02
CA GLY A 259 -1.09 0.61 4.03
C GLY A 259 0.28 0.53 3.38
N CYS A 260 1.17 1.45 3.71
CA CYS A 260 2.51 1.57 3.18
C CYS A 260 3.54 1.18 4.25
N THR A 261 4.39 0.20 3.95
CA THR A 261 5.58 -0.08 4.75
C THR A 261 6.67 0.90 4.35
N ASP A 262 7.17 1.66 5.31
CA ASP A 262 8.16 2.71 5.12
C ASP A 262 9.37 2.46 6.04
N PRO A 263 10.60 2.42 5.49
CA PRO A 263 11.80 2.14 6.26
C PRO A 263 12.07 3.23 7.30
N PHE A 264 11.66 4.48 7.06
CA PHE A 264 11.95 5.62 7.94
C PHE A 264 10.82 5.94 8.92
N PHE A 265 9.60 5.49 8.65
CA PHE A 265 8.49 5.69 9.59
C PHE A 265 8.67 4.89 10.89
N ARG A 266 8.64 5.54 12.05
CA ARG A 266 8.88 4.88 13.36
C ARG A 266 8.10 3.57 13.56
N PHE A 267 6.81 3.56 13.21
CA PHE A 267 5.95 2.39 13.39
C PHE A 267 5.94 1.41 12.20
N ASN A 268 6.83 1.63 11.23
CA ASN A 268 7.11 0.86 10.01
C ASN A 268 5.98 0.78 8.98
N THR A 269 4.72 0.83 9.36
CA THR A 269 3.59 0.85 8.42
C THR A 269 2.60 1.94 8.78
N TYR A 270 2.18 2.74 7.80
CA TYR A 270 1.13 3.76 7.95
C TYR A 270 0.17 3.79 6.78
N ALA A 271 -0.94 4.50 6.97
CA ALA A 271 -1.79 4.99 5.90
C ALA A 271 -2.27 6.40 6.24
N ILE A 272 -2.68 7.14 5.21
CA ILE A 272 -3.48 8.33 5.38
C ILE A 272 -4.90 7.88 5.72
N ILE A 273 -5.46 8.43 6.78
CA ILE A 273 -6.82 8.17 7.26
C ILE A 273 -7.63 9.47 7.24
N GLY A 274 -8.94 9.37 7.06
CA GLY A 274 -9.83 10.53 6.94
C GLY A 274 -11.29 10.17 7.15
N ASN A 275 -12.20 11.11 6.85
CA ASN A 275 -13.65 10.97 7.06
C ASN A 275 -13.99 10.57 8.51
N ARG A 276 -13.36 11.26 9.47
CA ARG A 276 -13.56 11.01 10.91
C ARG A 276 -15.03 11.09 11.29
N LEU A 277 -15.50 10.06 11.96
CA LEU A 277 -16.83 10.02 12.58
C LEU A 277 -16.67 9.76 14.08
N GLU A 278 -17.14 10.71 14.88
CA GLU A 278 -17.23 10.53 16.33
C GLU A 278 -18.40 9.60 16.67
N VAL A 279 -18.16 8.67 17.58
CA VAL A 279 -19.15 7.69 18.05
C VAL A 279 -19.20 7.70 19.57
N PRO A 280 -20.31 7.28 20.21
CA PRO A 280 -20.35 7.14 21.66
C PRO A 280 -19.24 6.22 22.13
N HIS A 281 -18.56 6.61 23.20
CA HIS A 281 -17.44 5.82 23.70
C HIS A 281 -17.91 4.42 24.11
N ILE A 282 -17.16 3.40 23.68
CA ILE A 282 -17.27 2.03 24.19
C ILE A 282 -15.98 1.71 24.92
N SER A 283 -16.02 1.80 26.24
CA SER A 283 -14.86 1.55 27.09
C SER A 283 -14.42 0.09 27.09
N LEU A 284 -13.16 -0.16 27.42
CA LEU A 284 -12.65 -1.51 27.67
C LEU A 284 -13.46 -2.25 28.75
N HIS A 285 -13.99 -1.52 29.73
CA HIS A 285 -14.83 -2.11 30.78
C HIS A 285 -16.15 -2.63 30.21
N GLU A 286 -16.82 -1.82 29.38
CA GLU A 286 -18.05 -2.22 28.68
C GLU A 286 -17.78 -3.42 27.75
N LEU A 287 -16.70 -3.39 26.96
CA LEU A 287 -16.32 -4.52 26.10
C LEU A 287 -16.07 -5.82 26.88
N LYS A 288 -15.53 -5.73 28.11
CA LYS A 288 -15.31 -6.91 28.97
C LYS A 288 -16.59 -7.48 29.57
N GLN A 289 -17.64 -6.67 29.68
CA GLN A 289 -18.95 -7.09 30.20
C GLN A 289 -19.90 -7.54 29.10
N ASP A 290 -19.65 -7.14 27.85
CA ASP A 290 -20.43 -7.52 26.70
C ASP A 290 -20.32 -9.03 26.38
N GLU A 291 -21.43 -9.63 25.97
CA GLU A 291 -21.53 -11.08 25.74
C GLU A 291 -20.58 -11.57 24.63
N TYR A 292 -20.46 -10.80 23.55
CA TYR A 292 -19.59 -11.12 22.41
C TYR A 292 -18.16 -10.66 22.69
N PHE A 293 -17.98 -9.38 23.02
CA PHE A 293 -16.65 -8.77 23.12
C PHE A 293 -15.84 -9.23 24.34
N SER A 294 -16.46 -9.73 25.41
CA SER A 294 -15.72 -10.34 26.54
C SER A 294 -14.88 -11.54 26.10
N ARG A 295 -15.32 -12.23 25.04
CA ARG A 295 -14.64 -13.39 24.46
C ARG A 295 -13.68 -13.02 23.33
N PHE A 296 -13.78 -11.79 22.80
CA PHE A 296 -13.00 -11.31 21.65
C PHE A 296 -11.49 -11.21 21.98
N PRO A 297 -10.59 -11.65 21.07
CA PRO A 297 -9.16 -11.76 21.37
C PRO A 297 -8.50 -10.46 21.84
N LEU A 298 -8.82 -9.30 21.24
CA LEU A 298 -8.25 -8.02 21.65
C LEU A 298 -8.70 -7.62 23.06
N THR A 299 -9.97 -7.81 23.39
CA THR A 299 -10.51 -7.49 24.72
C THR A 299 -9.79 -8.27 25.82
N LYS A 300 -9.55 -9.57 25.60
CA LYS A 300 -8.78 -10.43 26.53
C LYS A 300 -7.34 -9.95 26.73
N LYS A 301 -6.75 -9.34 25.71
CA LYS A 301 -5.40 -8.74 25.74
C LYS A 301 -5.40 -7.28 26.17
N ASN A 302 -6.52 -6.73 26.66
CA ASN A 302 -6.66 -5.31 26.99
C ASN A 302 -6.24 -4.39 25.83
N PHE A 303 -6.53 -4.81 24.59
CA PHE A 303 -6.16 -4.11 23.36
C PHE A 303 -4.65 -3.91 23.15
N GLN A 304 -3.81 -4.71 23.82
CA GLN A 304 -2.39 -4.79 23.47
C GLN A 304 -2.22 -5.36 22.06
N GLY A 305 -1.50 -4.63 21.20
CA GLY A 305 -1.32 -4.99 19.80
C GLY A 305 -2.55 -4.68 18.93
N VAL A 306 -3.36 -3.68 19.31
CA VAL A 306 -4.56 -3.26 18.57
C VAL A 306 -4.30 -2.88 17.11
N ASN A 307 -3.15 -2.24 16.83
CA ASN A 307 -2.85 -1.72 15.50
C ASN A 307 -2.76 -2.83 14.44
N GLY A 308 -3.67 -2.75 13.46
CA GLY A 308 -3.70 -3.66 12.32
C GLY A 308 -4.42 -4.98 12.58
N PHE A 309 -5.18 -5.09 13.67
CA PHE A 309 -6.00 -6.28 13.95
C PHE A 309 -7.26 -6.26 13.08
N ARG A 310 -7.45 -7.29 12.24
CA ARG A 310 -8.63 -7.42 11.36
C ARG A 310 -9.90 -7.69 12.18
N MET A 311 -10.97 -6.98 11.87
CA MET A 311 -12.31 -7.21 12.39
C MET A 311 -13.17 -7.83 11.29
N ASN A 312 -13.82 -8.95 11.58
CA ASN A 312 -14.75 -9.59 10.65
C ASN A 312 -16.13 -8.90 10.67
N ALA A 313 -17.01 -9.28 9.75
CA ALA A 313 -18.33 -8.65 9.60
C ALA A 313 -19.21 -8.82 10.85
N GLU A 314 -19.17 -9.98 11.49
CA GLU A 314 -19.91 -10.26 12.73
C GLU A 314 -19.46 -9.34 13.88
N ALA A 315 -18.16 -9.21 14.12
CA ALA A 315 -17.64 -8.34 15.17
C ALA A 315 -17.98 -6.86 14.90
N TYR A 316 -18.00 -6.44 13.63
CA TYR A 316 -18.43 -5.08 13.29
C TYR A 316 -19.92 -4.86 13.55
N ALA A 317 -20.78 -5.84 13.21
CA ALA A 317 -22.20 -5.80 13.50
C ALA A 317 -22.49 -5.76 15.02
N GLU A 318 -21.73 -6.51 15.82
CA GLU A 318 -21.84 -6.45 17.29
C GLU A 318 -21.41 -5.09 17.85
N LEU A 319 -20.40 -4.46 17.26
CA LEU A 319 -20.02 -3.09 17.62
C LEU A 319 -21.15 -2.10 17.30
N GLN A 320 -21.77 -2.23 16.12
CA GLN A 320 -22.93 -1.45 15.71
C GLN A 320 -24.11 -1.66 16.68
N ARG A 321 -24.36 -2.89 17.15
CA ARG A 321 -25.38 -3.17 18.17
C ARG A 321 -25.13 -2.38 19.45
N ILE A 322 -23.88 -2.33 19.93
CA ILE A 322 -23.52 -1.55 21.14
C ILE A 322 -23.73 -0.05 20.90
N PHE A 323 -23.32 0.48 19.75
CA PHE A 323 -23.58 1.89 19.40
C PHE A 323 -25.08 2.21 19.35
N SER A 324 -25.88 1.34 18.73
CA SER A 324 -27.34 1.47 18.66
C SER A 324 -27.99 1.45 20.05
N ALA A 325 -27.54 0.54 20.93
CA ALA A 325 -27.98 0.49 22.34
C ALA A 325 -27.64 1.77 23.13
N LYS A 326 -26.61 2.51 22.71
CA LYS A 326 -26.25 3.85 23.22
C LYS A 326 -27.00 5.00 22.55
N GLY A 327 -27.96 4.71 21.67
CA GLY A 327 -28.77 5.71 20.97
C GLY A 327 -28.07 6.34 19.75
N PHE A 328 -26.99 5.73 19.25
CA PHE A 328 -26.34 6.20 18.03
C PHE A 328 -27.10 5.71 16.79
N ASP A 329 -27.26 6.60 15.82
CA ASP A 329 -27.80 6.26 14.50
C ASP A 329 -26.73 5.54 13.67
N THR A 330 -26.78 4.21 13.66
CA THR A 330 -25.80 3.36 12.97
C THR A 330 -25.88 3.45 11.45
N THR A 331 -26.93 4.07 10.88
CA THR A 331 -27.01 4.30 9.42
C THR A 331 -25.94 5.29 8.92
N LYS A 332 -25.37 6.08 9.82
CA LYS A 332 -24.24 7.00 9.54
C LYS A 332 -22.89 6.29 9.49
N LEU A 333 -22.80 5.06 9.98
CA LEU A 333 -21.55 4.30 9.94
C LEU A 333 -21.29 3.79 8.51
N PRO A 334 -20.03 3.76 8.07
CA PRO A 334 -19.68 3.05 6.85
C PRO A 334 -20.07 1.57 6.99
N GLN A 335 -20.57 0.96 5.92
CA GLN A 335 -21.00 -0.43 5.93
C GLN A 335 -20.00 -1.30 5.18
N LEU A 336 -19.82 -2.52 5.66
CA LEU A 336 -19.08 -3.53 4.91
C LEU A 336 -19.88 -3.95 3.68
N PHE A 337 -19.23 -3.89 2.53
CA PHE A 337 -19.81 -4.18 1.24
C PHE A 337 -19.57 -5.64 0.82
N ALA A 338 -20.62 -6.22 0.26
CA ALA A 338 -20.57 -7.43 -0.54
C ALA A 338 -21.61 -7.31 -1.66
N PRO A 339 -21.31 -7.81 -2.87
CA PRO A 339 -22.25 -7.75 -3.97
C PRO A 339 -23.41 -8.72 -3.74
N ARG A 340 -24.63 -8.33 -4.16
CA ARG A 340 -25.83 -9.15 -4.04
C ARG A 340 -26.08 -9.94 -5.33
N ILE A 341 -25.22 -10.90 -5.59
CA ILE A 341 -25.15 -11.65 -6.86
C ILE A 341 -26.21 -12.76 -6.93
N SER A 342 -26.59 -13.37 -5.81
CA SER A 342 -27.48 -14.55 -5.78
C SER A 342 -28.94 -14.25 -6.17
N LYS A 343 -29.29 -12.98 -6.36
CA LYS A 343 -30.67 -12.53 -6.64
C LYS A 343 -31.08 -12.59 -8.10
N HIS A 344 -30.26 -13.13 -9.00
CA HIS A 344 -30.58 -13.30 -10.42
C HIS A 344 -31.21 -14.68 -10.67
N PRO A 345 -32.54 -14.80 -10.88
CA PRO A 345 -33.22 -16.10 -10.86
C PRO A 345 -33.30 -16.81 -12.22
N ASN A 346 -32.86 -16.17 -13.31
CA ASN A 346 -33.01 -16.71 -14.66
C ASN A 346 -31.66 -17.17 -15.20
N ILE A 347 -31.21 -18.33 -14.74
CA ILE A 347 -30.04 -19.03 -15.29
C ILE A 347 -30.57 -20.24 -16.07
N HIS A 348 -30.31 -20.27 -17.38
CA HIS A 348 -30.78 -21.30 -18.30
C HIS A 348 -29.64 -21.98 -19.07
N ASN A 349 -28.49 -21.32 -19.16
CA ASN A 349 -27.33 -21.81 -19.91
C ASN A 349 -26.02 -21.29 -19.28
N GLU A 350 -24.88 -21.75 -19.81
CA GLU A 350 -23.54 -21.34 -19.35
C GLU A 350 -23.31 -19.84 -19.50
N HIS A 351 -23.75 -19.23 -20.59
CA HIS A 351 -23.62 -17.79 -20.81
C HIS A 351 -24.36 -16.97 -19.74
N ASP A 352 -25.49 -17.45 -19.23
CA ASP A 352 -26.18 -16.77 -18.12
C ASP A 352 -25.36 -16.81 -16.82
N VAL A 353 -24.60 -17.88 -16.56
CA VAL A 353 -23.66 -17.95 -15.41
C VAL A 353 -22.56 -16.90 -15.58
N GLU A 354 -22.06 -16.72 -16.79
CA GLU A 354 -21.07 -15.70 -17.10
C GLU A 354 -21.59 -14.28 -16.85
N GLU A 355 -22.75 -13.94 -17.44
CA GLU A 355 -23.32 -12.59 -17.44
C GLU A 355 -23.92 -12.19 -16.09
N HIS A 356 -24.55 -13.13 -15.38
CA HIS A 356 -25.31 -12.82 -14.17
C HIS A 356 -24.56 -13.12 -12.87
N LEU A 357 -23.48 -13.91 -12.91
CA LEU A 357 -22.74 -14.31 -11.72
C LEU A 357 -21.25 -13.93 -11.79
N ILE A 358 -20.54 -14.38 -12.83
CA ILE A 358 -19.09 -14.18 -12.94
C ILE A 358 -18.75 -12.70 -13.20
N ILE A 359 -19.30 -12.09 -14.26
CA ILE A 359 -19.00 -10.69 -14.60
C ILE A 359 -19.35 -9.74 -13.43
N PRO A 360 -20.53 -9.83 -12.80
CA PRO A 360 -20.85 -9.01 -11.64
C PRO A 360 -19.88 -9.19 -10.47
N LEU A 361 -19.37 -10.41 -10.24
CA LEU A 361 -18.35 -10.67 -9.23
C LEU A 361 -17.03 -9.95 -9.56
N LEU A 362 -16.55 -10.09 -10.79
CA LEU A 362 -15.28 -9.50 -11.24
C LEU A 362 -15.33 -7.96 -11.18
N GLU A 363 -16.40 -7.37 -11.72
CA GLU A 363 -16.59 -5.92 -11.73
C GLU A 363 -16.77 -5.38 -10.31
N SER A 364 -17.53 -6.07 -9.44
CA SER A 364 -17.66 -5.70 -8.03
C SER A 364 -16.33 -5.77 -7.28
N ALA A 365 -15.43 -6.68 -7.66
CA ALA A 365 -14.08 -6.75 -7.12
C ALA A 365 -13.19 -5.59 -7.60
N GLY A 366 -13.61 -4.85 -8.64
CA GLY A 366 -12.90 -3.71 -9.22
C GLY A 366 -12.08 -4.04 -10.47
N LEU A 367 -12.25 -5.24 -11.04
CA LEU A 367 -11.60 -5.63 -12.29
C LEU A 367 -12.31 -4.98 -13.49
N VAL A 368 -11.54 -4.51 -14.46
CA VAL A 368 -12.02 -3.85 -15.67
C VAL A 368 -11.81 -4.74 -16.90
N TYR A 369 -12.87 -4.93 -17.69
CA TYR A 369 -12.82 -5.73 -18.91
C TYR A 369 -11.80 -5.17 -19.91
N GLY A 370 -11.02 -6.06 -20.53
CA GLY A 370 -9.98 -5.73 -21.50
C GLY A 370 -8.69 -5.17 -20.88
N ARG A 371 -8.71 -4.80 -19.59
CA ARG A 371 -7.51 -4.39 -18.84
C ARG A 371 -7.07 -5.49 -17.87
N ASP A 372 -7.96 -5.90 -16.98
CA ASP A 372 -7.64 -6.81 -15.89
C ASP A 372 -8.14 -8.23 -16.17
N TYR A 373 -9.23 -8.37 -16.94
CA TYR A 373 -9.75 -9.66 -17.38
C TYR A 373 -10.26 -9.63 -18.82
N LYS A 374 -10.32 -10.79 -19.46
CA LYS A 374 -10.73 -10.95 -20.87
C LYS A 374 -11.49 -12.25 -21.08
N ARG A 375 -12.48 -12.22 -21.97
CA ARG A 375 -13.21 -13.41 -22.43
C ARG A 375 -12.43 -14.14 -23.53
N GLN A 376 -12.49 -15.47 -23.57
CA GLN A 376 -12.09 -16.28 -24.73
C GLN A 376 -10.71 -15.90 -25.29
N MET A 377 -9.68 -15.89 -24.43
CA MET A 377 -8.30 -15.68 -24.87
C MET A 377 -7.84 -16.87 -25.71
N GLY A 378 -7.35 -16.62 -26.93
CA GLY A 378 -6.88 -17.70 -27.80
C GLY A 378 -5.53 -18.24 -27.35
N ILE A 379 -5.48 -19.54 -27.04
CA ILE A 379 -4.27 -20.27 -26.67
C ILE A 379 -3.81 -21.10 -27.86
N HIS A 380 -2.55 -20.98 -28.30
CA HIS A 380 -2.03 -21.85 -29.35
C HIS A 380 -1.69 -23.23 -28.81
N VAL A 381 -2.29 -24.26 -29.40
CA VAL A 381 -2.02 -25.67 -29.07
C VAL A 381 -1.70 -26.43 -30.35
N GLY A 382 -0.44 -26.85 -30.48
CA GLY A 382 0.03 -27.54 -31.69
C GLY A 382 -0.07 -26.70 -32.96
N THR A 383 -0.09 -27.36 -34.11
CA THR A 383 -0.07 -26.68 -35.41
C THR A 383 -1.47 -26.24 -35.82
N GLY A 384 -1.76 -24.93 -35.67
CA GLY A 384 -2.97 -24.31 -36.22
C GLY A 384 -4.26 -24.47 -35.41
N HIS A 385 -4.23 -25.09 -34.23
CA HIS A 385 -5.39 -25.18 -33.34
C HIS A 385 -5.32 -24.13 -32.23
N ARG A 386 -6.49 -23.56 -31.92
CA ARG A 386 -6.69 -22.68 -30.78
C ARG A 386 -7.75 -23.23 -29.85
N VAL A 387 -7.51 -23.09 -28.55
CA VAL A 387 -8.51 -23.31 -27.51
C VAL A 387 -8.73 -22.04 -26.73
N PHE A 388 -9.89 -21.92 -26.10
CA PHE A 388 -10.38 -20.69 -25.49
C PHE A 388 -10.97 -21.03 -24.12
N PRO A 389 -10.37 -20.57 -23.01
CA PRO A 389 -11.04 -20.56 -21.71
C PRO A 389 -12.14 -19.49 -21.71
N ASP A 390 -13.16 -19.63 -20.86
CA ASP A 390 -14.25 -18.63 -20.80
C ASP A 390 -13.73 -17.27 -20.37
N PHE A 391 -12.93 -17.21 -19.29
CA PHE A 391 -12.22 -16.00 -18.89
C PHE A 391 -10.78 -16.24 -18.43
N VAL A 392 -9.97 -15.19 -18.61
CA VAL A 392 -8.63 -15.05 -18.06
C VAL A 392 -8.52 -13.74 -17.27
N ILE A 393 -7.72 -13.74 -16.20
CA ILE A 393 -7.41 -12.55 -15.38
C ILE A 393 -5.90 -12.37 -15.29
N ASP A 394 -5.45 -11.11 -15.30
CA ASP A 394 -4.03 -10.73 -15.22
C ASP A 394 -3.24 -11.41 -16.35
N PHE A 395 -3.62 -11.04 -17.58
CA PHE A 395 -3.21 -11.72 -18.81
C PHE A 395 -2.22 -10.90 -19.62
N ASN A 396 -1.42 -11.60 -20.43
CA ASN A 396 -0.52 -11.01 -21.41
C ASN A 396 -0.68 -11.75 -22.74
N ASP A 397 -1.25 -11.05 -23.74
CA ASP A 397 -1.50 -11.61 -25.08
C ASP A 397 -0.19 -11.99 -25.81
N ASP A 398 0.89 -11.22 -25.62
CA ASP A 398 2.17 -11.46 -26.31
C ASP A 398 2.91 -12.67 -25.73
N GLN A 399 2.80 -12.89 -24.41
CA GLN A 399 3.45 -13.99 -23.71
C GLN A 399 2.57 -15.24 -23.62
N GLU A 400 1.31 -15.16 -24.06
CA GLU A 400 0.28 -16.17 -23.84
C GLU A 400 0.29 -16.67 -22.38
N SER A 401 0.12 -15.73 -21.45
CA SER A 401 0.07 -16.03 -20.02
C SER A 401 -1.14 -15.39 -19.36
N ALA A 402 -1.60 -16.02 -18.28
CA ALA A 402 -2.65 -15.50 -17.41
C ALA A 402 -2.50 -16.09 -16.01
N ARG A 403 -2.76 -15.31 -14.95
CA ARG A 403 -2.66 -15.80 -13.56
C ARG A 403 -3.84 -16.67 -13.15
N ILE A 404 -5.06 -16.32 -13.57
CA ILE A 404 -6.29 -17.04 -13.21
C ILE A 404 -7.05 -17.45 -14.48
N ILE A 405 -7.53 -18.68 -14.50
CA ILE A 405 -8.50 -19.20 -15.48
C ILE A 405 -9.86 -19.36 -14.80
N ILE A 406 -10.91 -18.91 -15.48
CA ILE A 406 -12.30 -19.19 -15.08
C ILE A 406 -12.98 -20.01 -16.17
N GLU A 407 -13.63 -21.09 -15.77
CA GLU A 407 -14.50 -21.90 -16.62
C GLU A 407 -15.92 -21.90 -16.05
N ALA A 408 -16.90 -21.55 -16.88
CA ALA A 408 -18.30 -21.56 -16.55
C ALA A 408 -18.94 -22.89 -16.97
N LYS A 409 -19.81 -23.42 -16.12
CA LYS A 409 -20.71 -24.53 -16.42
C LYS A 409 -22.12 -24.16 -15.96
N LEU A 410 -23.16 -24.67 -16.61
CA LEU A 410 -24.52 -24.44 -16.12
C LEU A 410 -24.69 -25.09 -14.74
N GLN A 411 -24.28 -26.35 -14.62
CA GLN A 411 -24.38 -27.11 -13.38
C GLN A 411 -23.35 -28.23 -13.32
N MET A 412 -22.69 -28.40 -12.17
CA MET A 412 -21.80 -29.52 -11.88
C MET A 412 -22.38 -30.40 -10.76
N LYS A 413 -23.32 -31.29 -11.11
CA LYS A 413 -24.18 -32.04 -10.17
C LYS A 413 -23.44 -33.11 -9.37
N ASN A 414 -22.32 -33.60 -9.90
CA ASN A 414 -21.61 -34.74 -9.34
C ASN A 414 -20.10 -34.63 -9.58
N ARG A 415 -19.34 -35.49 -8.90
CA ARG A 415 -17.88 -35.51 -8.96
C ARG A 415 -17.33 -35.72 -10.37
N ALA A 416 -18.00 -36.51 -11.22
CA ALA A 416 -17.53 -36.76 -12.59
C ALA A 416 -17.70 -35.54 -13.50
N GLU A 417 -18.74 -34.72 -13.27
CA GLU A 417 -18.89 -33.43 -13.95
C GLU A 417 -17.86 -32.40 -13.49
N ILE A 418 -17.62 -32.31 -12.17
CA ILE A 418 -16.56 -31.46 -11.61
C ILE A 418 -15.19 -31.87 -12.16
N GLU A 419 -14.88 -33.18 -12.19
CA GLU A 419 -13.59 -33.68 -12.69
C GLU A 419 -13.40 -33.37 -14.18
N ARG A 420 -14.46 -33.45 -15.00
CA ARG A 420 -14.39 -33.06 -16.42
C ARG A 420 -14.12 -31.57 -16.59
N ALA A 421 -14.84 -30.72 -15.86
CA ALA A 421 -14.64 -29.27 -15.91
C ALA A 421 -13.24 -28.88 -15.40
N PHE A 422 -12.79 -29.50 -14.31
CA PHE A 422 -11.43 -29.33 -13.78
C PHE A 422 -10.36 -29.73 -14.80
N MET A 423 -10.49 -30.90 -15.44
CA MET A 423 -9.50 -31.34 -16.43
C MET A 423 -9.44 -30.43 -17.66
N GLN A 424 -10.59 -29.88 -18.08
CA GLN A 424 -10.66 -28.88 -19.14
C GLN A 424 -9.92 -27.60 -18.73
N ALA A 425 -10.30 -27.00 -17.60
CA ALA A 425 -9.69 -25.76 -17.12
C ALA A 425 -8.19 -25.92 -16.80
N ARG A 426 -7.80 -27.06 -16.23
CA ARG A 426 -6.40 -27.42 -15.96
C ARG A 426 -5.56 -27.44 -17.23
N SER A 427 -6.11 -27.94 -18.34
CA SER A 427 -5.40 -27.90 -19.63
C SER A 427 -5.09 -26.46 -20.05
N TYR A 428 -6.03 -25.54 -19.90
CA TYR A 428 -5.80 -24.12 -20.20
C TYR A 428 -4.79 -23.51 -19.22
N ALA A 429 -4.95 -23.74 -17.93
CA ALA A 429 -4.08 -23.21 -16.89
C ALA A 429 -2.61 -23.65 -17.06
N MET A 430 -2.36 -24.90 -17.47
CA MET A 430 -1.00 -25.37 -17.72
C MET A 430 -0.35 -24.69 -18.94
N ASN A 431 -1.12 -24.39 -19.99
CA ASN A 431 -0.60 -23.67 -21.17
C ASN A 431 -0.33 -22.20 -20.86
N LEU A 432 -1.22 -21.55 -20.11
CA LEU A 432 -1.12 -20.12 -19.74
C LEU A 432 -0.26 -19.86 -18.49
N LYS A 433 0.35 -20.92 -17.92
CA LYS A 433 1.16 -20.87 -16.69
C LYS A 433 0.42 -20.24 -15.50
N SER A 434 -0.87 -20.52 -15.40
CA SER A 434 -1.72 -19.97 -14.35
C SER A 434 -1.48 -20.62 -13.00
N ASP A 435 -1.78 -19.86 -11.95
CA ASP A 435 -1.65 -20.28 -10.55
C ASP A 435 -2.99 -20.66 -9.93
N ILE A 436 -4.10 -20.25 -10.54
CA ILE A 436 -5.45 -20.43 -9.98
C ILE A 436 -6.42 -20.87 -11.08
N ILE A 437 -7.23 -21.88 -10.75
CA ILE A 437 -8.39 -22.28 -11.53
C ILE A 437 -9.64 -21.97 -10.71
N MET A 438 -10.63 -21.37 -11.35
CA MET A 438 -11.93 -21.13 -10.76
C MET A 438 -13.01 -21.74 -11.66
N LEU A 439 -13.70 -22.75 -11.16
CA LEU A 439 -14.87 -23.32 -11.83
C LEU A 439 -16.11 -22.68 -11.24
N CYS A 440 -17.02 -22.24 -12.09
CA CYS A 440 -18.25 -21.57 -11.66
C CYS A 440 -19.47 -22.27 -12.26
N ASP A 441 -20.49 -22.50 -11.45
CA ASP A 441 -21.82 -22.86 -11.94
C ASP A 441 -22.93 -22.04 -11.28
N GLU A 442 -24.20 -22.36 -11.57
CA GLU A 442 -25.36 -21.63 -11.02
C GLU A 442 -25.44 -21.66 -9.48
N CYS A 443 -24.75 -22.58 -8.81
CA CYS A 443 -24.80 -22.79 -7.37
C CYS A 443 -23.57 -22.23 -6.65
N GLN A 444 -22.39 -22.37 -7.25
CA GLN A 444 -21.13 -22.22 -6.50
C GLN A 444 -19.91 -21.92 -7.38
N LEU A 445 -18.85 -21.53 -6.68
CA LEU A 445 -17.48 -21.41 -7.16
C LEU A 445 -16.63 -22.52 -6.52
N LEU A 446 -15.77 -23.14 -7.31
CA LEU A 446 -14.70 -24.02 -6.84
C LEU A 446 -13.35 -23.40 -7.22
N ILE A 447 -12.56 -23.05 -6.21
CA ILE A 447 -11.26 -22.41 -6.39
C ILE A 447 -10.15 -23.41 -6.09
N TYR A 448 -9.28 -23.64 -7.06
CA TYR A 448 -8.10 -24.49 -6.96
C TYR A 448 -6.86 -23.60 -7.06
N THR A 449 -5.94 -23.78 -6.12
CA THR A 449 -4.63 -23.10 -6.15
C THR A 449 -3.58 -24.12 -6.54
N LYS A 450 -2.65 -23.71 -7.41
CA LYS A 450 -1.54 -24.56 -7.84
C LYS A 450 -0.60 -24.83 -6.67
N THR A 451 -0.23 -26.09 -6.47
CA THR A 451 0.78 -26.54 -5.51
C THR A 451 1.98 -27.08 -6.29
N ASP A 452 3.19 -26.59 -5.95
CA ASP A 452 4.45 -26.91 -6.64
C ASP A 452 4.41 -26.72 -8.17
N SER A 453 4.03 -27.77 -8.91
CA SER A 453 4.01 -27.81 -10.37
C SER A 453 2.64 -28.07 -10.98
N ASP A 454 1.61 -28.37 -10.17
CA ASP A 454 0.30 -28.80 -10.66
C ASP A 454 -0.86 -28.42 -9.73
N PHE A 455 -2.10 -28.70 -10.14
CA PHE A 455 -3.30 -28.46 -9.35
C PHE A 455 -3.78 -29.76 -8.69
N GLU A 456 -4.01 -29.74 -7.38
CA GLU A 456 -4.55 -30.87 -6.64
C GLU A 456 -6.08 -30.89 -6.71
N LYS A 457 -6.62 -31.92 -7.37
CA LYS A 457 -8.07 -32.02 -7.64
C LYS A 457 -8.96 -32.12 -6.39
N GLU A 458 -8.42 -32.59 -5.27
CA GLU A 458 -9.17 -32.75 -4.01
C GLU A 458 -9.02 -31.54 -3.09
N ASP A 459 -8.02 -30.67 -3.34
CA ASP A 459 -7.76 -29.48 -2.54
C ASP A 459 -8.40 -28.26 -3.21
N CYS A 460 -9.71 -28.15 -3.05
CA CYS A 460 -10.49 -27.05 -3.60
C CYS A 460 -11.33 -26.36 -2.53
N LYS A 461 -11.45 -25.04 -2.66
CA LYS A 461 -12.35 -24.25 -1.83
C LYS A 461 -13.68 -24.07 -2.54
N LEU A 462 -14.73 -24.64 -1.94
CA LEU A 462 -16.10 -24.49 -2.40
C LEU A 462 -16.76 -23.28 -1.72
N ILE A 463 -17.37 -22.41 -2.51
CA ILE A 463 -18.07 -21.21 -2.05
C ILE A 463 -19.39 -21.09 -2.81
N SER A 464 -20.53 -21.08 -2.13
CA SER A 464 -21.83 -20.82 -2.77
C SER A 464 -22.02 -19.33 -3.07
N TRP A 465 -22.86 -18.99 -4.05
CA TRP A 465 -23.18 -17.58 -4.34
C TRP A 465 -23.79 -16.84 -3.16
N ALA A 466 -24.54 -17.53 -2.29
CA ALA A 466 -25.04 -16.96 -1.05
C ALA A 466 -23.90 -16.61 -0.06
N GLN A 467 -22.84 -17.42 -0.02
CA GLN A 467 -21.65 -17.12 0.80
C GLN A 467 -20.87 -15.93 0.25
N VAL A 468 -20.85 -15.71 -1.07
CA VAL A 468 -20.22 -14.53 -1.70
C VAL A 468 -20.84 -13.22 -1.22
N GLU A 469 -22.13 -13.21 -0.86
CA GLU A 469 -22.80 -12.02 -0.32
C GLU A 469 -22.39 -11.67 1.13
N SER A 470 -21.51 -12.46 1.74
CA SER A 470 -20.86 -12.10 3.00
C SER A 470 -19.62 -11.24 2.74
N PRO A 471 -19.46 -10.07 3.38
CA PRO A 471 -18.28 -9.22 3.19
C PRO A 471 -16.95 -9.94 3.44
N ASP A 472 -16.89 -10.84 4.43
CA ASP A 472 -15.67 -11.59 4.73
C ASP A 472 -15.28 -12.54 3.60
N THR A 473 -16.25 -13.26 3.03
CA THR A 473 -16.04 -14.18 1.90
C THR A 473 -15.72 -13.40 0.63
N PHE A 474 -16.48 -12.34 0.33
CA PHE A 474 -16.25 -11.49 -0.82
C PHE A 474 -14.84 -10.89 -0.80
N ASN A 475 -14.41 -10.37 0.35
CA ASN A 475 -13.07 -9.81 0.47
C ASN A 475 -11.98 -10.86 0.25
N HIS A 476 -12.18 -12.10 0.72
CA HIS A 476 -11.24 -13.18 0.46
C HIS A 476 -11.15 -13.53 -1.04
N ILE A 477 -12.29 -13.53 -1.76
CA ILE A 477 -12.30 -13.71 -3.21
C ILE A 477 -11.60 -12.52 -3.90
N LYS A 478 -11.84 -11.29 -3.45
CA LYS A 478 -11.20 -10.09 -3.96
C LYS A 478 -9.67 -10.13 -3.78
N GLU A 479 -9.17 -10.59 -2.63
CA GLU A 479 -7.73 -10.82 -2.38
C GLU A 479 -7.13 -11.78 -3.43
N ILE A 480 -7.83 -12.88 -3.73
CA ILE A 480 -7.42 -13.84 -4.78
C ILE A 480 -7.42 -13.18 -6.16
N LEU A 481 -8.49 -12.48 -6.50
CA LEU A 481 -8.69 -11.85 -7.81
C LEU A 481 -7.69 -10.74 -8.10
N LEU A 482 -7.31 -9.96 -7.10
CA LEU A 482 -6.45 -8.77 -7.26
C LEU A 482 -5.00 -8.99 -6.82
N ASN A 483 -4.65 -10.17 -6.28
CA ASN A 483 -3.31 -10.49 -5.76
C ASN A 483 -2.84 -9.52 -4.64
N LEU A 484 -3.73 -9.25 -3.66
CA LEU A 484 -3.56 -8.20 -2.64
C LEU A 484 -2.78 -8.60 -1.38
#